data_AF-A0A8H5U8C5-F1
#
_entry.id   AF-A0A8H5U8C5-F1
#
_cell.length_a   1.000
_cell.length_b   1.000
_cell.length_c   1.000
_cell.angle_alpha   90.00
_cell.angle_beta   90.00
_cell.angle_gamma   90.00
#
_symmetry.space_group_name_H-M   'P 1'
#
loop_
_entity.id
_entity.type
_entity.pdbx_description
1 polymer ?
#
loop_
_entity_poly.entity_id
_entity_poly.type
_entity_poly.pdbx_seq_one_letter_code
_entity_poly.pdbx_strand_id
1 'polypeptide(L)'
;MDTVAAVLAAFTPTQAAAHSVKKYDAAIRDHVAVVTSLIANQREVISANASQILQNIDPSIDSITFQAILLLSLQTSNPAQGSERSTLSDETLRFLLNFNPLQIRYVGSDFRKLLECIPAGTLFTTRVTVEALAAAILRLDPTGSMFTSTHLTLAKIAYSTSWIEPALKVLDCDLTFYPGMAGQKDAKLLCDSSLHPASFISVDTGLTGDVKSSTVLEYNHLAAQCYMSRRDWTKAYRALERVITHPAKDKGVSKVMDEAYKRWLLVGLLKDGKEPSIPPYTATIAKNTFTTLSTPYKNITTWFTTTNAAQLKADIEANQQVWEEDGTSSLIAEVVAAYPKWQIINLRDIYVRVSISQVRLSTLSAETGEILTDDDAATRLVQDMIHSGLLKGELQPGNNGGELYVHFHDDNEAMTEANFAQQIAQCYHNIESLGNQYKAANERLGNSKEYVKHAVREQKRADKDPADPGVGFDSLIEDEDLMTGITPTA
;
A
#
# COMPACT_ATOMS: atom_id res chain seq x y z
N MET A 1 -29.16 -15.57 33.37
CA MET A 1 -29.69 -14.97 32.13
C MET A 1 -30.28 -13.59 32.37
N ASP A 2 -31.11 -13.38 33.39
CA ASP A 2 -31.73 -12.08 33.68
C ASP A 2 -30.71 -10.93 33.88
N THR A 3 -29.60 -11.19 34.57
CA THR A 3 -28.52 -10.19 34.74
C THR A 3 -27.85 -9.82 33.41
N VAL A 4 -27.68 -10.79 32.50
CA VAL A 4 -27.11 -10.56 31.16
C VAL A 4 -28.08 -9.72 30.33
N ALA A 5 -29.37 -10.08 30.31
CA ALA A 5 -30.40 -9.33 29.60
C ALA A 5 -30.54 -7.89 30.12
N ALA A 6 -30.43 -7.68 31.44
CA ALA A 6 -30.49 -6.36 32.05
C ALA A 6 -29.31 -5.46 31.60
N VAL A 7 -28.09 -6.00 31.53
CA VAL A 7 -26.91 -5.26 31.04
C VAL A 7 -27.08 -4.89 29.56
N LEU A 8 -27.55 -5.83 28.73
CA LEU A 8 -27.80 -5.59 27.31
C LEU A 8 -28.86 -4.50 27.08
N ALA A 9 -29.92 -4.48 27.88
CA ALA A 9 -30.98 -3.49 27.77
C ALA A 9 -30.58 -2.10 28.32
N ALA A 10 -29.55 -2.03 29.17
CA ALA A 10 -29.15 -0.80 29.85
C ALA A 10 -28.30 0.14 28.98
N PHE A 11 -27.61 -0.37 27.96
CA PHE A 11 -26.75 0.45 27.12
C PHE A 11 -27.54 1.10 25.97
N THR A 12 -27.79 2.41 26.09
CA THR A 12 -28.49 3.22 25.07
C THR A 12 -27.55 4.26 24.43
N PRO A 13 -26.59 3.83 23.59
CA PRO A 13 -25.52 4.68 23.07
C PRO A 13 -26.03 5.89 22.26
N THR A 14 -27.13 5.71 21.51
CA THR A 14 -27.74 6.77 20.70
C THR A 14 -28.27 7.93 21.54
N GLN A 15 -28.82 7.65 22.72
CA GLN A 15 -29.31 8.69 23.64
C GLN A 15 -28.16 9.48 24.26
N ALA A 16 -27.09 8.78 24.68
CA ALA A 16 -25.89 9.43 25.23
C ALA A 16 -25.16 10.29 24.19
N ALA A 17 -25.03 9.80 22.95
CA ALA A 17 -24.43 10.52 21.83
C ALA A 17 -25.21 11.79 21.45
N ALA A 18 -26.54 11.76 21.52
CA ALA A 18 -27.38 12.93 21.25
C ALA A 18 -27.19 14.08 22.25
N HIS A 19 -26.70 13.80 23.46
CA HIS A 19 -26.50 14.85 24.47
C HIS A 19 -25.17 15.58 24.37
N SER A 20 -24.04 14.86 24.35
CA SER A 20 -22.71 15.43 24.09
C SER A 20 -21.65 14.34 23.94
N VAL A 21 -20.55 14.64 23.24
CA VAL A 21 -19.38 13.75 23.12
C VAL A 21 -18.85 13.31 24.49
N LYS A 22 -18.84 14.20 25.50
CA LYS A 22 -18.38 13.87 26.86
C LYS A 22 -19.30 12.87 27.57
N LYS A 23 -20.62 13.03 27.43
CA LYS A 23 -21.59 12.10 28.02
C LYS A 23 -21.51 10.73 27.33
N TYR A 24 -21.28 10.73 26.02
CA TYR A 24 -21.09 9.50 25.28
C TYR A 24 -19.79 8.77 25.68
N ASP A 25 -18.67 9.49 25.82
CA ASP A 25 -17.41 8.93 26.33
C ASP A 25 -17.60 8.27 27.71
N ALA A 26 -18.25 8.96 28.65
CA ALA A 26 -18.54 8.41 29.97
C ALA A 26 -19.41 7.14 29.89
N ALA A 27 -20.50 7.19 29.12
CA ALA A 27 -21.39 6.04 28.95
C ALA A 27 -20.68 4.83 28.33
N ILE A 28 -19.80 5.04 27.34
CA ILE A 28 -19.01 3.95 26.76
C ILE A 28 -18.05 3.36 27.80
N ARG A 29 -17.32 4.20 28.55
CA ARG A 29 -16.37 3.71 29.57
C ARG A 29 -17.06 2.92 30.68
N ASP A 30 -18.20 3.42 31.14
CA ASP A 30 -19.03 2.72 32.13
C ASP A 30 -19.51 1.38 31.57
N HIS A 31 -19.97 1.36 30.32
CA HIS A 31 -20.39 0.13 29.65
C HIS A 31 -19.25 -0.88 29.49
N VAL A 32 -18.06 -0.44 29.07
CA VAL A 32 -16.87 -1.32 29.00
C VAL A 32 -16.57 -1.94 30.37
N ALA A 33 -16.64 -1.17 31.46
CA ALA A 33 -16.42 -1.68 32.81
C ALA A 33 -17.50 -2.71 33.22
N VAL A 34 -18.77 -2.42 32.91
CA VAL A 34 -19.90 -3.32 33.20
C VAL A 34 -19.78 -4.63 32.42
N VAL A 35 -19.50 -4.56 31.11
CA VAL A 35 -19.34 -5.75 30.24
C VAL A 35 -18.13 -6.58 30.68
N THR A 36 -17.01 -5.94 31.03
CA THR A 36 -15.82 -6.65 31.53
C THR A 36 -16.15 -7.42 32.82
N SER A 37 -16.87 -6.79 33.75
CA SER A 37 -17.33 -7.43 34.99
C SER A 37 -18.33 -8.55 34.71
N LEU A 38 -19.25 -8.36 33.77
CA LEU A 38 -20.24 -9.37 33.37
C LEU A 38 -19.55 -10.64 32.84
N ILE A 39 -18.60 -10.49 31.92
CA ILE A 39 -17.85 -11.62 31.34
C ILE A 39 -17.04 -12.35 32.41
N ALA A 40 -16.42 -11.62 33.34
CA ALA A 40 -15.66 -12.23 34.43
C ALA A 40 -16.54 -13.06 35.38
N ASN A 41 -17.75 -12.57 35.70
CA ASN A 41 -18.61 -13.18 36.71
C ASN A 41 -19.58 -14.23 36.16
N GLN A 42 -19.98 -14.14 34.89
CA GLN A 42 -21.02 -14.97 34.27
C GLN A 42 -20.49 -15.80 33.09
N ARG A 43 -19.18 -16.08 33.06
CA ARG A 43 -18.48 -16.74 31.94
C ARG A 43 -19.18 -18.01 31.45
N GLU A 44 -19.49 -18.94 32.35
CA GLU A 44 -20.10 -20.23 32.00
C GLU A 44 -21.49 -20.05 31.38
N VAL A 45 -22.33 -19.22 32.02
CA VAL A 45 -23.70 -18.93 31.55
C VAL A 45 -23.69 -18.27 30.18
N ILE A 46 -22.76 -17.31 29.95
CA ILE A 46 -22.62 -16.63 28.67
C ILE A 46 -22.13 -17.60 27.60
N SER A 47 -21.13 -18.42 27.90
CA SER A 47 -20.60 -19.39 26.94
C SER A 47 -21.66 -20.43 26.52
N ALA A 48 -22.50 -20.89 27.46
CA ALA A 48 -23.56 -21.85 27.19
C ALA A 48 -24.71 -21.27 26.34
N ASN A 49 -24.88 -19.94 26.30
CA ASN A 49 -25.99 -19.26 25.61
C ASN A 49 -25.51 -18.27 24.53
N ALA A 50 -24.25 -18.34 24.11
CA ALA A 50 -23.60 -17.30 23.31
C ALA A 50 -24.33 -17.02 22.00
N SER A 51 -24.71 -18.05 21.24
CA SER A 51 -25.41 -17.89 19.95
C SER A 51 -26.76 -17.16 20.10
N GLN A 52 -27.54 -17.51 21.13
CA GLN A 52 -28.82 -16.84 21.39
C GLN A 52 -28.61 -15.38 21.82
N ILE A 53 -27.57 -15.12 22.60
CA ILE A 53 -27.26 -13.76 23.03
C ILE A 53 -26.83 -12.91 21.83
N LEU A 54 -25.90 -13.40 21.00
CA LEU A 54 -25.39 -12.68 19.82
C LEU A 54 -26.50 -12.36 18.80
N GLN A 55 -27.45 -13.27 18.57
CA GLN A 55 -28.59 -13.03 17.67
C GLN A 55 -29.45 -11.83 18.09
N ASN A 56 -29.49 -11.51 19.39
CA ASN A 56 -30.29 -10.43 19.94
C ASN A 56 -29.53 -9.09 20.05
N ILE A 57 -28.25 -9.06 19.68
CA ILE A 57 -27.41 -7.86 19.74
C ILE A 57 -27.10 -7.39 18.32
N ASP A 58 -27.36 -6.11 18.05
CA ASP A 58 -26.89 -5.48 16.82
C ASP A 58 -25.46 -4.97 17.02
N PRO A 59 -24.45 -5.51 16.30
CA PRO A 59 -23.06 -5.07 16.44
C PRO A 59 -22.83 -3.62 16.04
N SER A 60 -23.73 -2.99 15.27
CA SER A 60 -23.64 -1.55 14.95
C SER A 60 -24.10 -0.65 16.10
N ILE A 61 -24.89 -1.21 17.04
CA ILE A 61 -25.42 -0.52 18.22
C ILE A 61 -24.56 -0.83 19.45
N ASP A 62 -24.28 -2.09 19.75
CA ASP A 62 -23.46 -2.50 20.90
C ASP A 62 -22.34 -3.44 20.46
N SER A 63 -21.28 -2.86 19.91
CA SER A 63 -20.10 -3.60 19.48
C SER A 63 -19.30 -4.14 20.65
N ILE A 64 -19.33 -3.45 21.80
CA ILE A 64 -18.53 -3.80 22.98
C ILE A 64 -19.00 -5.14 23.53
N THR A 65 -20.31 -5.27 23.78
CA THR A 65 -20.84 -6.54 24.31
C THR A 65 -20.76 -7.64 23.27
N PHE A 66 -21.10 -7.33 22.00
CA PHE A 66 -21.02 -8.31 20.92
C PHE A 66 -19.60 -8.90 20.81
N GLN A 67 -18.58 -8.04 20.74
CA GLN A 67 -17.19 -8.47 20.63
C GLN A 67 -16.73 -9.29 21.83
N ALA A 68 -17.09 -8.88 23.05
CA ALA A 68 -16.65 -9.56 24.26
C ALA A 68 -17.21 -10.99 24.33
N ILE A 69 -18.49 -11.18 23.97
CA ILE A 69 -19.12 -12.50 23.91
C ILE A 69 -18.55 -13.33 22.76
N LEU A 70 -18.36 -12.71 21.59
CA LEU A 70 -17.78 -13.38 20.41
C LEU A 70 -16.37 -13.88 20.70
N LEU A 71 -15.50 -13.04 21.27
CA LEU A 71 -14.13 -13.41 21.62
C LEU A 71 -14.11 -14.54 22.67
N LEU A 72 -14.97 -14.47 23.70
CA LEU A 72 -15.11 -15.54 24.68
C LEU A 72 -15.52 -16.85 24.00
N SER A 73 -16.46 -16.81 23.06
CA SER A 73 -16.93 -17.98 22.32
C SER A 73 -15.79 -18.59 21.48
N LEU A 74 -15.01 -17.75 20.80
CA LEU A 74 -13.86 -18.19 20.01
C LEU A 74 -12.73 -18.81 20.86
N GLN A 75 -12.58 -18.39 22.11
CA GLN A 75 -11.57 -18.92 23.03
C GLN A 75 -12.01 -20.20 23.76
N THR A 76 -13.32 -20.41 23.91
CA THR A 76 -13.88 -21.54 24.68
C THR A 76 -14.33 -22.68 23.78
N SER A 77 -14.75 -22.39 22.56
CA SER A 77 -15.13 -23.41 21.58
C SER A 77 -13.90 -24.12 21.03
N ASN A 78 -13.86 -25.44 21.18
CA ASN A 78 -12.98 -26.30 20.40
C ASN A 78 -13.77 -26.71 19.15
N PRO A 79 -13.54 -26.14 17.96
CA PRO A 79 -14.47 -26.25 16.84
C PRO A 79 -14.45 -27.68 16.27
N ALA A 80 -15.24 -28.58 16.87
CA ALA A 80 -15.63 -29.82 16.22
C ALA A 80 -16.49 -29.48 15.00
N GLN A 81 -16.34 -30.24 13.91
CA GLN A 81 -17.05 -29.98 12.66
C GLN A 81 -18.57 -30.10 12.87
N GLY A 82 -19.34 -29.05 12.50
CA GLY A 82 -20.80 -29.05 12.64
C GLY A 82 -21.45 -27.65 12.59
N SER A 83 -22.72 -27.58 13.03
CA SER A 83 -23.59 -26.38 13.01
C SER A 83 -23.07 -25.22 13.89
N GLU A 84 -22.38 -25.50 14.98
CA GLU A 84 -21.86 -24.45 15.88
C GLU A 84 -20.76 -23.62 15.21
N ARG A 85 -19.93 -24.26 14.37
CA ARG A 85 -18.88 -23.57 13.61
C ARG A 85 -19.46 -22.64 12.55
N SER A 86 -20.56 -23.03 11.87
CA SER A 86 -21.19 -22.15 10.88
C SER A 86 -21.82 -20.93 11.56
N THR A 87 -22.56 -21.13 12.65
CA THR A 87 -23.13 -20.01 13.42
C THR A 87 -22.06 -19.05 13.94
N LEU A 88 -20.96 -19.56 14.49
CA LEU A 88 -19.89 -18.70 14.98
C LEU A 88 -19.18 -17.92 13.86
N SER A 89 -19.05 -18.54 12.68
CA SER A 89 -18.49 -17.89 11.50
C SER A 89 -19.41 -16.77 11.00
N ASP A 90 -20.72 -17.02 10.94
CA ASP A 90 -21.72 -16.05 10.52
C ASP A 90 -21.75 -14.84 11.46
N GLU A 91 -21.75 -15.07 12.78
CA GLU A 91 -21.71 -13.97 13.77
C GLU A 91 -20.37 -13.20 13.74
N THR A 92 -19.25 -13.89 13.47
CA THR A 92 -17.96 -13.23 13.29
C THR A 92 -17.98 -12.31 12.06
N LEU A 93 -18.50 -12.79 10.93
CA LEU A 93 -18.60 -11.98 9.71
C LEU A 93 -19.59 -10.81 9.90
N ARG A 94 -20.74 -11.07 10.54
CA ARG A 94 -21.73 -10.05 10.90
C ARG A 94 -21.08 -8.93 11.70
N PHE A 95 -20.25 -9.25 12.68
CA PHE A 95 -19.52 -8.28 13.48
C PHE A 95 -18.52 -7.47 12.64
N LEU A 96 -17.62 -8.14 11.92
CA LEU A 96 -16.55 -7.47 11.16
C LEU A 96 -17.08 -6.50 10.11
N LEU A 97 -18.23 -6.80 9.52
CA LEU A 97 -18.87 -5.95 8.52
C LEU A 97 -19.64 -4.77 9.13
N ASN A 98 -20.12 -4.87 10.38
CA ASN A 98 -21.11 -3.94 10.93
C ASN A 98 -20.73 -3.25 12.24
N PHE A 99 -19.59 -3.57 12.88
CA PHE A 99 -19.22 -2.96 14.15
C PHE A 99 -19.22 -1.43 14.12
N ASN A 100 -19.47 -0.79 15.26
CA ASN A 100 -19.38 0.65 15.44
C ASN A 100 -17.90 1.04 15.70
N PRO A 101 -17.23 1.72 14.75
CA PRO A 101 -15.81 2.03 14.89
C PRO A 101 -15.50 2.92 16.10
N LEU A 102 -16.43 3.75 16.56
CA LEU A 102 -16.22 4.61 17.74
C LEU A 102 -16.13 3.79 19.03
N GLN A 103 -16.95 2.74 19.16
CA GLN A 103 -16.94 1.87 20.33
C GLN A 103 -15.70 0.99 20.36
N ILE A 104 -15.27 0.48 19.20
CA ILE A 104 -14.07 -0.36 19.08
C ILE A 104 -12.80 0.34 19.56
N ARG A 105 -12.72 1.67 19.44
CA ARG A 105 -11.60 2.47 19.96
C ARG A 105 -11.35 2.29 21.46
N TYR A 106 -12.36 1.90 22.24
CA TYR A 106 -12.25 1.68 23.68
C TYR A 106 -11.90 0.23 24.07
N VAL A 107 -12.05 -0.72 23.14
CA VAL A 107 -11.82 -2.16 23.35
C VAL A 107 -10.80 -2.72 22.35
N GLY A 108 -9.82 -1.88 21.97
CA GLY A 108 -8.89 -2.17 20.90
C GLY A 108 -8.06 -3.43 21.11
N SER A 109 -7.62 -3.70 22.35
CA SER A 109 -6.87 -4.91 22.68
C SER A 109 -7.65 -6.20 22.37
N ASP A 110 -8.93 -6.24 22.72
CA ASP A 110 -9.77 -7.41 22.47
C ASP A 110 -10.19 -7.49 21.00
N PHE A 111 -10.34 -6.34 20.33
CA PHE A 111 -10.60 -6.29 18.89
C PHE A 111 -9.42 -6.84 18.11
N ARG A 112 -8.19 -6.47 18.50
CA ARG A 112 -6.97 -6.99 17.88
C ARG A 112 -6.85 -8.49 18.06
N LYS A 113 -7.11 -9.02 19.26
CA LYS A 113 -7.13 -10.48 19.51
C LYS A 113 -8.14 -11.18 18.61
N LEU A 114 -9.33 -10.59 18.42
CA LEU A 114 -10.33 -11.12 17.50
C LEU A 114 -9.77 -11.20 16.06
N LEU A 115 -9.15 -10.12 15.58
CA LEU A 115 -8.53 -10.09 14.25
C LEU A 115 -7.38 -11.09 14.11
N GLU A 116 -6.62 -11.35 15.17
CA GLU A 116 -5.54 -12.34 15.20
C GLU A 116 -6.06 -13.79 15.15
N CYS A 117 -7.29 -14.05 15.58
CA CYS A 117 -7.91 -15.39 15.50
C CYS A 117 -8.39 -15.77 14.09
N ILE A 118 -8.75 -14.80 13.23
CA ILE A 118 -9.31 -15.04 11.89
C ILE A 118 -8.30 -15.74 10.95
N PRO A 119 -7.02 -15.32 10.87
CA PRO A 119 -5.98 -15.97 10.07
C PRO A 119 -5.70 -17.43 10.40
N ALA A 120 -6.06 -17.91 11.60
CA ALA A 120 -5.74 -19.26 12.05
C ALA A 120 -6.43 -20.38 11.25
N GLY A 121 -7.29 -20.05 10.28
CA GLY A 121 -7.91 -21.00 9.35
C GLY A 121 -9.02 -21.85 9.96
N THR A 122 -9.41 -21.57 11.19
CA THR A 122 -10.42 -22.33 11.93
C THR A 122 -11.85 -21.86 11.67
N LEU A 123 -12.05 -20.63 11.21
CA LEU A 123 -13.41 -20.07 11.00
C LEU A 123 -13.79 -20.01 9.53
N PHE A 124 -12.93 -19.41 8.71
CA PHE A 124 -13.28 -19.08 7.33
C PHE A 124 -12.38 -19.77 6.31
N THR A 125 -12.88 -19.84 5.08
CA THR A 125 -12.00 -20.05 3.93
C THR A 125 -11.10 -18.82 3.78
N THR A 126 -9.93 -19.01 3.18
CA THR A 126 -8.97 -17.94 2.97
C THR A 126 -9.58 -16.72 2.25
N ARG A 127 -10.43 -16.94 1.23
CA ARG A 127 -11.03 -15.84 0.47
C ARG A 127 -11.84 -14.91 1.37
N VAL A 128 -12.67 -15.50 2.22
CA VAL A 128 -13.48 -14.76 3.20
C VAL A 128 -12.60 -14.09 4.26
N THR A 129 -11.52 -14.75 4.72
CA THR A 129 -10.56 -14.15 5.66
C THR A 129 -9.95 -12.86 5.12
N VAL A 130 -9.47 -12.86 3.87
CA VAL A 130 -8.83 -11.69 3.26
C VAL A 130 -9.84 -10.56 3.08
N GLU A 131 -11.05 -10.86 2.62
CA GLU A 131 -12.13 -9.87 2.48
C GLU A 131 -12.55 -9.27 3.82
N ALA A 132 -12.74 -10.11 4.84
CA ALA A 132 -13.17 -9.68 6.16
C ALA A 132 -12.11 -8.82 6.86
N LEU A 133 -10.82 -9.18 6.75
CA LEU A 133 -9.72 -8.36 7.30
C LEU A 133 -9.59 -7.02 6.59
N ALA A 134 -9.67 -6.99 5.25
CA ALA A 134 -9.64 -5.75 4.50
C ALA A 134 -10.80 -4.83 4.87
N ALA A 135 -12.02 -5.39 4.98
CA ALA A 135 -13.20 -4.65 5.41
C ALA A 135 -13.05 -4.11 6.84
N ALA A 136 -12.53 -4.91 7.77
CA ALA A 136 -12.34 -4.50 9.16
C ALA A 136 -11.30 -3.37 9.31
N ILE A 137 -10.18 -3.45 8.56
CA ILE A 137 -9.16 -2.39 8.53
C ILE A 137 -9.78 -1.08 8.05
N LEU A 138 -10.45 -1.09 6.89
CA LEU A 138 -11.04 0.11 6.31
C LEU A 138 -12.28 0.62 7.06
N ARG A 139 -12.94 -0.23 7.84
CA ARG A 139 -14.04 0.20 8.72
C ARG A 139 -13.53 0.92 9.97
N LEU A 140 -12.37 0.51 10.50
CA LEU A 140 -11.72 1.19 11.62
C LEU A 140 -11.04 2.50 11.17
N ASP A 141 -10.35 2.45 10.04
CA ASP A 141 -9.71 3.59 9.38
C ASP A 141 -10.17 3.70 7.91
N PRO A 142 -11.24 4.49 7.64
CA PRO A 142 -11.73 4.73 6.29
C PRO A 142 -10.74 5.41 5.35
N THR A 143 -9.71 6.10 5.90
CA THR A 143 -8.69 6.77 5.10
C THR A 143 -7.58 5.80 4.66
N GLY A 144 -7.42 4.68 5.37
CA GLY A 144 -6.29 3.76 5.19
C GLY A 144 -4.93 4.41 5.41
N SER A 145 -4.86 5.51 6.15
CA SER A 145 -3.64 6.32 6.31
C SER A 145 -2.74 5.83 7.46
N MET A 146 -3.30 5.05 8.39
CA MET A 146 -2.60 4.58 9.59
C MET A 146 -2.20 3.10 9.49
N PHE A 147 -0.90 2.84 9.51
CA PHE A 147 -0.39 1.47 9.53
C PHE A 147 -0.67 0.76 10.86
N THR A 148 -0.99 -0.53 10.82
CA THR A 148 -1.23 -1.38 12.00
C THR A 148 -0.60 -2.76 11.83
N SER A 149 -0.43 -3.50 12.92
CA SER A 149 0.04 -4.90 12.89
C SER A 149 -0.84 -5.83 12.02
N THR A 150 -2.13 -5.50 11.86
CA THR A 150 -3.06 -6.28 11.04
C THR A 150 -2.75 -6.18 9.54
N HIS A 151 -2.16 -5.08 9.07
CA HIS A 151 -1.81 -4.89 7.66
C HIS A 151 -0.84 -5.97 7.16
N LEU A 152 0.20 -6.26 7.95
CA LEU A 152 1.14 -7.33 7.62
C LEU A 152 0.45 -8.70 7.56
N THR A 153 -0.47 -8.94 8.50
CA THR A 153 -1.23 -10.19 8.56
C THR A 153 -2.10 -10.38 7.32
N LEU A 154 -2.81 -9.32 6.90
CA LEU A 154 -3.58 -9.31 5.64
C LEU A 154 -2.67 -9.61 4.44
N ALA A 155 -1.55 -8.89 4.31
CA ALA A 155 -0.63 -9.06 3.19
C ALA A 155 -0.06 -10.47 3.10
N LYS A 156 0.32 -11.08 4.23
CA LYS A 156 0.81 -12.47 4.30
C LYS A 156 -0.21 -13.46 3.77
N ILE A 157 -1.46 -13.38 4.26
CA ILE A 157 -2.51 -14.32 3.87
C ILE A 157 -2.86 -14.14 2.39
N ALA A 158 -3.05 -12.89 1.94
CA ALA A 158 -3.40 -12.58 0.56
C ALA A 158 -2.35 -13.10 -0.42
N TYR A 159 -1.06 -12.86 -0.13
CA TYR A 159 0.04 -13.34 -0.97
C TYR A 159 0.15 -14.88 -0.95
N SER A 160 0.18 -15.49 0.24
CA SER A 160 0.37 -16.94 0.40
C SER A 160 -0.69 -17.80 -0.29
N THR A 161 -1.86 -17.22 -0.55
CA THR A 161 -3.02 -17.91 -1.12
C THR A 161 -3.40 -17.41 -2.51
N SER A 162 -2.61 -16.49 -3.07
CA SER A 162 -2.84 -15.88 -4.37
C SER A 162 -4.23 -15.25 -4.52
N TRP A 163 -4.83 -14.79 -3.41
CA TRP A 163 -6.10 -14.08 -3.38
C TRP A 163 -5.87 -12.64 -2.94
N ILE A 164 -5.48 -11.80 -3.90
CA ILE A 164 -4.95 -10.46 -3.65
C ILE A 164 -5.99 -9.35 -3.86
N GLU A 165 -6.99 -9.56 -4.71
CA GLU A 165 -7.97 -8.54 -5.11
C GLU A 165 -8.61 -7.79 -3.94
N PRO A 166 -9.12 -8.44 -2.88
CA PRO A 166 -9.70 -7.70 -1.78
C PRO A 166 -8.66 -6.98 -0.92
N ALA A 167 -7.45 -7.51 -0.83
CA ALA A 167 -6.35 -6.88 -0.10
C ALA A 167 -5.87 -5.61 -0.80
N LEU A 168 -5.99 -5.51 -2.13
CA LEU A 168 -5.63 -4.29 -2.88
C LEU A 168 -6.34 -3.05 -2.36
N LYS A 169 -7.58 -3.17 -1.85
CA LYS A 169 -8.32 -2.06 -1.23
C LYS A 169 -7.58 -1.42 -0.06
N VAL A 170 -6.73 -2.18 0.63
CA VAL A 170 -5.88 -1.71 1.73
C VAL A 170 -4.46 -1.42 1.24
N LEU A 171 -3.89 -2.28 0.38
CA LEU A 171 -2.53 -2.11 -0.12
C LEU A 171 -2.36 -0.85 -0.97
N ASP A 172 -3.42 -0.42 -1.65
CA ASP A 172 -3.45 0.80 -2.48
C ASP A 172 -3.65 2.09 -1.66
N CYS A 173 -3.93 1.99 -0.35
CA CYS A 173 -4.05 3.17 0.50
C CYS A 173 -2.69 3.84 0.76
N ASP A 174 -2.71 5.17 0.87
CA ASP A 174 -1.51 5.95 1.19
C ASP A 174 -1.23 5.95 2.69
N LEU A 175 -0.35 5.04 3.10
CA LEU A 175 0.14 4.95 4.48
C LEU A 175 1.06 6.12 4.81
N THR A 176 0.54 7.11 5.53
CA THR A 176 1.26 8.31 5.96
C THR A 176 1.60 8.33 7.45
N PHE A 177 0.91 7.53 8.26
CA PHE A 177 1.11 7.47 9.71
C PHE A 177 1.50 6.06 10.19
N TYR A 178 2.40 6.01 11.15
CA TYR A 178 2.85 4.79 11.82
C TYR A 178 2.62 4.88 13.34
N PRO A 179 2.39 3.76 14.04
CA PRO A 179 2.24 3.78 15.49
C PRO A 179 3.53 4.23 16.19
N GLY A 180 3.39 5.05 17.23
CA GLY A 180 4.52 5.51 18.05
C GLY A 180 5.34 6.65 17.44
N MET A 181 4.80 7.36 16.44
CA MET A 181 5.50 8.51 15.87
C MET A 181 5.68 9.64 16.89
N ALA A 182 6.77 10.41 16.75
CA ALA A 182 7.01 11.58 17.59
C ALA A 182 5.84 12.58 17.52
N GLY A 183 5.40 13.08 18.67
CA GLY A 183 4.26 13.99 18.77
C GLY A 183 2.89 13.32 18.68
N GLN A 184 2.81 12.01 18.42
CA GLN A 184 1.55 11.27 18.49
C GLN A 184 1.06 11.25 19.94
N LYS A 185 -0.21 11.61 20.14
CA LYS A 185 -0.89 11.56 21.43
C LYS A 185 -2.30 11.08 21.21
N ASP A 186 -2.73 10.16 22.06
CA ASP A 186 -4.10 9.68 22.01
C ASP A 186 -5.06 10.78 22.44
N ALA A 187 -6.16 10.88 21.71
CA ALA A 187 -7.23 11.80 22.02
C ALA A 187 -7.88 11.40 23.34
N LYS A 188 -8.24 12.42 24.14
CA LYS A 188 -8.91 12.18 25.43
C LYS A 188 -10.31 11.57 25.25
N LEU A 189 -11.02 12.00 24.22
CA LEU A 189 -12.39 11.59 23.91
C LEU A 189 -12.39 10.75 22.64
N LEU A 190 -12.14 9.44 22.78
CA LEU A 190 -11.97 8.54 21.62
C LEU A 190 -13.24 8.40 20.77
N CYS A 191 -14.42 8.67 21.34
CA CYS A 191 -15.71 8.61 20.66
C CYS A 191 -15.97 9.81 19.71
N ASP A 192 -15.09 10.80 19.65
CA ASP A 192 -15.23 11.89 18.69
C ASP A 192 -15.00 11.37 17.25
N SER A 193 -16.04 11.49 16.42
CA SER A 193 -16.03 11.00 15.04
C SER A 193 -15.13 11.80 14.11
N SER A 194 -14.74 13.03 14.48
CA SER A 194 -13.85 13.90 13.70
C SER A 194 -12.37 13.58 13.88
N LEU A 195 -12.02 12.70 14.82
CA LEU A 195 -10.63 12.36 15.09
C LEU A 195 -9.96 11.67 13.91
N HIS A 196 -8.75 12.14 13.60
CA HIS A 196 -7.86 11.45 12.69
C HIS A 196 -7.41 10.09 13.28
N PRO A 197 -7.28 9.01 12.48
CA PRO A 197 -6.81 7.69 12.91
C PRO A 197 -5.55 7.69 13.78
N ALA A 198 -4.56 8.51 13.42
CA ALA A 198 -3.33 8.69 14.19
C ALA A 198 -3.53 9.15 15.65
N SER A 199 -4.69 9.72 15.99
CA SER A 199 -5.02 10.19 17.34
C SER A 199 -5.74 9.14 18.20
N PHE A 200 -6.04 7.95 17.67
CA PHE A 200 -6.67 6.89 18.46
C PHE A 200 -6.14 5.48 18.16
N ILE A 201 -5.49 5.25 17.03
CA ILE A 201 -4.82 3.98 16.74
C ILE A 201 -3.40 4.05 17.32
N SER A 202 -3.20 3.39 18.45
CA SER A 202 -1.91 3.33 19.13
C SER A 202 -1.72 1.97 19.81
N VAL A 203 -0.52 1.74 20.31
CA VAL A 203 -0.24 0.57 21.16
C VAL A 203 -1.01 0.68 22.48
N ASP A 204 -1.19 1.90 23.00
CA ASP A 204 -1.86 2.18 24.27
C ASP A 204 -3.38 1.92 24.20
N THR A 205 -4.03 2.25 23.07
CA THR A 205 -5.44 1.86 22.84
C THR A 205 -5.59 0.38 22.49
N GLY A 206 -4.49 -0.32 22.22
CA GLY A 206 -4.47 -1.74 21.87
C GLY A 206 -4.94 -2.05 20.45
N LEU A 207 -5.33 -1.04 19.67
CA LEU A 207 -5.80 -1.20 18.28
C LEU A 207 -4.71 -1.68 17.31
N THR A 208 -3.45 -1.59 17.71
CA THR A 208 -2.31 -2.17 16.99
C THR A 208 -1.31 -2.77 17.97
N GLY A 209 -0.59 -3.80 17.53
CA GLY A 209 0.60 -4.28 18.20
C GLY A 209 1.80 -3.35 17.98
N ASP A 210 2.92 -3.67 18.63
CA ASP A 210 4.21 -3.02 18.38
C ASP A 210 4.62 -3.22 16.91
N VAL A 211 4.93 -2.11 16.23
CA VAL A 211 5.34 -2.11 14.82
C VAL A 211 6.84 -1.88 14.75
N LYS A 212 7.55 -2.92 14.34
CA LYS A 212 9.01 -2.89 14.17
C LYS A 212 9.36 -2.52 12.73
N SER A 213 10.58 -2.04 12.50
CA SER A 213 11.12 -1.81 11.15
C SER A 213 10.99 -3.05 10.26
N SER A 214 11.22 -4.25 10.82
CA SER A 214 11.05 -5.51 10.09
C SER A 214 9.61 -5.72 9.58
N THR A 215 8.61 -5.35 10.38
CA THR A 215 7.19 -5.43 10.01
C THR A 215 6.87 -4.53 8.82
N VAL A 216 7.41 -3.30 8.83
CA VAL A 216 7.21 -2.32 7.75
C VAL A 216 7.91 -2.78 6.46
N LEU A 217 9.14 -3.27 6.57
CA LEU A 217 9.90 -3.80 5.44
C LEU A 217 9.20 -5.01 4.81
N GLU A 218 8.79 -5.97 5.64
CA GLU A 218 8.11 -7.20 5.18
C GLU A 218 6.76 -6.87 4.53
N TYR A 219 5.98 -5.94 5.09
CA TYR A 219 4.72 -5.51 4.50
C TYR A 219 4.92 -4.89 3.10
N ASN A 220 5.84 -3.93 2.95
CA ASN A 220 6.08 -3.28 1.67
C ASN A 220 6.65 -4.27 0.64
N HIS A 221 7.48 -5.22 1.07
CA HIS A 221 7.98 -6.29 0.21
C HIS A 221 6.86 -7.21 -0.28
N LEU A 222 5.94 -7.64 0.61
CA LEU A 222 4.78 -8.45 0.23
C LEU A 222 3.82 -7.68 -0.68
N ALA A 223 3.59 -6.38 -0.42
CA ALA A 223 2.80 -5.53 -1.29
C ALA A 223 3.40 -5.48 -2.70
N ALA A 224 4.72 -5.30 -2.82
CA ALA A 224 5.43 -5.38 -4.09
C ALA A 224 5.22 -6.72 -4.80
N GLN A 225 5.29 -7.84 -4.07
CA GLN A 225 5.05 -9.17 -4.64
C GLN A 225 3.61 -9.35 -5.16
N CYS A 226 2.62 -8.83 -4.42
CA CYS A 226 1.24 -8.78 -4.90
C CYS A 226 1.12 -7.99 -6.21
N TYR A 227 1.73 -6.80 -6.29
CA TYR A 227 1.70 -5.99 -7.52
C TYR A 227 2.44 -6.66 -8.69
N MET A 228 3.61 -7.27 -8.44
CA MET A 228 4.36 -8.01 -9.46
C MET A 228 3.56 -9.20 -10.01
N SER A 229 2.82 -9.92 -9.16
CA SER A 229 1.97 -11.04 -9.61
C SER A 229 0.86 -10.62 -10.57
N ARG A 230 0.50 -9.33 -10.57
CA ARG A 230 -0.47 -8.71 -11.49
C ARG A 230 0.19 -8.00 -12.66
N ARG A 231 1.53 -8.00 -12.73
CA ARG A 231 2.32 -7.18 -13.66
C ARG A 231 2.01 -5.68 -13.55
N ASP A 232 1.57 -5.21 -12.37
CA ASP A 232 1.47 -3.77 -12.07
C ASP A 232 2.86 -3.25 -11.67
N TRP A 233 3.72 -3.07 -12.68
CA TRP A 233 5.13 -2.70 -12.49
C TRP A 233 5.28 -1.34 -11.81
N THR A 234 4.35 -0.40 -12.04
CA THR A 234 4.38 0.93 -11.43
C THR A 234 4.19 0.86 -9.92
N LYS A 235 3.15 0.16 -9.44
CA LYS A 235 2.94 0.00 -8.00
C LYS A 235 3.99 -0.89 -7.35
N ALA A 236 4.41 -1.97 -8.03
CA ALA A 236 5.50 -2.82 -7.58
C ALA A 236 6.79 -2.03 -7.36
N TYR A 237 7.19 -1.22 -8.34
CA TYR A 237 8.39 -0.39 -8.26
C TYR A 237 8.35 0.57 -7.07
N ARG A 238 7.22 1.27 -6.86
CA ARG A 238 7.04 2.18 -5.71
C ARG A 238 7.08 1.44 -4.37
N ALA A 239 6.47 0.27 -4.28
CA ALA A 239 6.50 -0.54 -3.06
C ALA A 239 7.91 -1.05 -2.75
N LEU A 240 8.67 -1.50 -3.75
CA LEU A 240 10.09 -1.87 -3.60
C LEU A 240 10.95 -0.65 -3.23
N GLU A 241 10.68 0.52 -3.81
CA GLU A 241 11.39 1.76 -3.49
C GLU A 241 11.25 2.12 -2.01
N ARG A 242 10.06 1.97 -1.42
CA ARG A 242 9.82 2.15 0.03
C ARG A 242 10.66 1.20 0.89
N VAL A 243 10.97 -0.02 0.40
CA VAL A 243 11.84 -0.98 1.10
C VAL A 243 13.30 -0.54 1.03
N ILE A 244 13.81 -0.20 -0.17
CA ILE A 244 15.24 0.12 -0.35
C ILE A 244 15.62 1.47 0.26
N THR A 245 14.68 2.40 0.35
CA THR A 245 14.86 3.72 0.96
C THR A 245 14.67 3.73 2.47
N HIS A 246 14.26 2.60 3.07
CA HIS A 246 14.07 2.51 4.51
C HIS A 246 15.36 2.89 5.26
N PRO A 247 15.28 3.66 6.36
CA PRO A 247 16.47 4.13 7.07
C PRO A 247 17.39 2.98 7.50
N ALA A 248 18.56 2.89 6.87
CA ALA A 248 19.65 2.01 7.26
C ALA A 248 20.66 2.78 8.13
N LYS A 249 20.88 2.30 9.36
CA LYS A 249 21.91 2.83 10.29
C LYS A 249 23.14 1.91 10.27
N ASP A 250 23.93 1.92 11.34
CA ASP A 250 25.20 1.20 11.47
C ASP A 250 25.13 -0.32 11.23
N LYS A 251 23.93 -0.92 11.34
CA LYS A 251 23.71 -2.35 11.11
C LYS A 251 23.63 -2.74 9.63
N GLY A 252 23.78 -1.78 8.71
CA GLY A 252 23.73 -2.03 7.27
C GLY A 252 22.31 -2.30 6.76
N VAL A 253 22.23 -3.07 5.66
CA VAL A 253 20.98 -3.47 4.99
C VAL A 253 20.56 -4.88 5.40
N SER A 254 19.25 -5.07 5.56
CA SER A 254 18.68 -6.39 5.84
C SER A 254 18.54 -7.22 4.55
N LYS A 255 18.40 -8.54 4.67
CA LYS A 255 18.18 -9.44 3.53
C LYS A 255 16.96 -9.04 2.68
N VAL A 256 15.86 -8.65 3.33
CA VAL A 256 14.64 -8.18 2.65
C VAL A 256 14.90 -6.93 1.81
N MET A 257 15.77 -6.03 2.28
CA MET A 257 16.15 -4.83 1.51
C MET A 257 17.01 -5.19 0.30
N ASP A 258 17.96 -6.11 0.44
CA ASP A 258 18.79 -6.59 -0.68
C ASP A 258 17.94 -7.30 -1.75
N GLU A 259 17.09 -8.24 -1.33
CA GLU A 259 16.15 -8.95 -2.21
C GLU A 259 15.18 -7.98 -2.92
N ALA A 260 14.75 -6.92 -2.23
CA ALA A 260 13.92 -5.88 -2.82
C ALA A 260 14.69 -5.03 -3.82
N TYR A 261 15.97 -4.70 -3.57
CA TYR A 261 16.79 -3.91 -4.49
C TYR A 261 17.04 -4.64 -5.81
N LYS A 262 17.39 -5.93 -5.75
CA LYS A 262 17.55 -6.76 -6.94
C LYS A 262 16.28 -6.79 -7.80
N ARG A 263 15.10 -6.95 -7.17
CA ARG A 263 13.80 -6.90 -7.85
C ARG A 263 13.46 -5.51 -8.36
N TRP A 264 13.82 -4.46 -7.62
CA TRP A 264 13.57 -3.07 -7.99
C TRP A 264 14.30 -2.69 -9.28
N LEU A 265 15.54 -3.18 -9.47
CA LEU A 265 16.28 -3.02 -10.72
C LEU A 265 15.51 -3.64 -11.90
N LEU A 266 15.09 -4.90 -11.78
CA LEU A 266 14.37 -5.61 -12.85
C LEU A 266 12.99 -5.01 -13.13
N VAL A 267 12.22 -4.72 -12.08
CA VAL A 267 10.90 -4.09 -12.20
C VAL A 267 11.00 -2.70 -12.81
N GLY A 268 12.07 -1.95 -12.51
CA GLY A 268 12.31 -0.65 -13.13
C GLY A 268 12.56 -0.73 -14.64
N LEU A 269 13.26 -1.77 -15.13
CA LEU A 269 13.37 -2.04 -16.57
C LEU A 269 11.99 -2.35 -17.17
N LEU A 270 11.17 -3.15 -16.50
CA LEU A 270 9.83 -3.50 -16.98
C LEU A 270 8.89 -2.28 -17.02
N LYS A 271 9.05 -1.36 -16.05
CA LYS A 271 8.23 -0.15 -15.90
C LYS A 271 8.61 0.95 -16.89
N ASP A 272 9.91 1.26 -17.01
CA ASP A 272 10.40 2.47 -17.70
C ASP A 272 11.33 2.18 -18.89
N GLY A 273 11.76 0.93 -19.08
CA GLY A 273 12.71 0.56 -20.14
C GLY A 273 14.12 1.14 -19.96
N LYS A 274 14.42 1.69 -18.78
CA LYS A 274 15.65 2.45 -18.48
C LYS A 274 16.25 1.97 -17.16
N GLU A 275 17.56 2.19 -17.00
CA GLU A 275 18.25 1.87 -15.76
C GLU A 275 17.68 2.68 -14.58
N PRO A 276 17.22 2.01 -13.50
CA PRO A 276 16.66 2.70 -12.34
C PRO A 276 17.71 3.48 -11.55
N SER A 277 17.37 4.71 -11.13
CA SER A 277 18.26 5.55 -10.32
C SER A 277 17.83 5.55 -8.85
N ILE A 278 18.78 5.26 -7.94
CA ILE A 278 18.47 5.17 -6.51
C ILE A 278 18.10 6.57 -6.00
N PRO A 279 16.98 6.74 -5.27
CA PRO A 279 16.60 8.04 -4.74
C PRO A 279 17.71 8.69 -3.90
N PRO A 280 17.95 10.01 -4.04
CA PRO A 280 19.11 10.68 -3.46
C PRO A 280 19.14 10.59 -1.94
N TYR A 281 17.98 10.58 -1.29
CA TYR A 281 17.80 10.48 0.16
C TYR A 281 18.07 9.07 0.74
N THR A 282 18.36 8.07 -0.09
CA THR A 282 18.75 6.74 0.39
C THR A 282 20.11 6.80 1.09
N ALA A 283 20.25 6.12 2.23
CA ALA A 283 21.49 6.11 3.01
C ALA A 283 22.69 5.60 2.19
N THR A 284 23.84 6.29 2.27
CA THR A 284 25.05 5.95 1.51
C THR A 284 25.54 4.52 1.77
N ILE A 285 25.50 4.06 3.02
CA ILE A 285 25.89 2.69 3.40
C ILE A 285 25.00 1.66 2.67
N ALA A 286 23.69 1.93 2.57
CA ALA A 286 22.78 1.07 1.84
C ALA A 286 23.10 1.07 0.34
N LYS A 287 23.28 2.24 -0.30
CA LYS A 287 23.65 2.37 -1.72
C LYS A 287 24.89 1.54 -2.09
N ASN A 288 25.93 1.60 -1.27
CA ASN A 288 27.18 0.88 -1.49
C ASN A 288 26.98 -0.63 -1.36
N THR A 289 26.24 -1.06 -0.33
CA THR A 289 25.98 -2.49 -0.09
C THR A 289 25.12 -3.09 -1.19
N PHE A 290 24.04 -2.40 -1.57
CA PHE A 290 23.19 -2.73 -2.70
C PHE A 290 23.98 -2.92 -3.99
N THR A 291 24.82 -1.95 -4.35
CA THR A 291 25.66 -2.05 -5.55
C THR A 291 26.60 -3.26 -5.52
N THR A 292 27.15 -3.57 -4.36
CA THR A 292 28.08 -4.70 -4.20
C THR A 292 27.37 -6.04 -4.37
N LEU A 293 26.22 -6.21 -3.72
CA LEU A 293 25.50 -7.49 -3.66
C LEU A 293 24.69 -7.79 -4.94
N SER A 294 24.35 -6.77 -5.74
CA SER A 294 23.50 -6.94 -6.92
C SER A 294 24.25 -6.84 -8.26
N THR A 295 25.57 -6.98 -8.27
CA THR A 295 26.40 -6.82 -9.50
C THR A 295 25.83 -7.57 -10.72
N PRO A 296 25.42 -8.85 -10.63
CA PRO A 296 24.78 -9.55 -11.77
C PRO A 296 23.52 -8.85 -12.30
N TYR A 297 22.69 -8.30 -11.41
CA TYR A 297 21.47 -7.56 -11.78
C TYR A 297 21.79 -6.20 -12.40
N LYS A 298 22.83 -5.51 -11.92
CA LYS A 298 23.26 -4.23 -12.49
C LYS A 298 23.79 -4.40 -13.92
N ASN A 299 24.50 -5.48 -14.20
CA ASN A 299 24.93 -5.77 -15.56
C ASN A 299 23.74 -5.90 -16.51
N ILE A 300 22.67 -6.60 -16.08
CA ILE A 300 21.42 -6.71 -16.85
C ILE A 300 20.85 -5.31 -17.12
N THR A 301 20.73 -4.45 -16.11
CA THR A 301 20.17 -3.09 -16.31
C THR A 301 21.01 -2.26 -17.27
N THR A 302 22.33 -2.39 -17.22
CA THR A 302 23.24 -1.71 -18.14
C THR A 302 23.02 -2.20 -19.57
N TRP A 303 23.07 -3.51 -19.83
CA TRP A 303 22.95 -4.05 -21.19
C TRP A 303 21.55 -3.87 -21.79
N PHE A 304 20.50 -3.93 -20.97
CA PHE A 304 19.11 -3.77 -21.40
C PHE A 304 18.85 -2.45 -22.13
N THR A 305 19.56 -1.39 -21.76
CA THR A 305 19.40 -0.06 -22.39
C THR A 305 20.22 0.12 -23.68
N THR A 306 21.02 -0.89 -24.06
CA THR A 306 21.89 -0.87 -25.24
C THR A 306 21.38 -1.80 -26.32
N THR A 307 21.98 -1.74 -27.51
CA THR A 307 21.75 -2.71 -28.60
C THR A 307 22.60 -3.99 -28.47
N ASN A 308 23.25 -4.22 -27.33
CA ASN A 308 24.11 -5.38 -27.11
C ASN A 308 23.33 -6.60 -26.56
N ALA A 309 22.39 -7.10 -27.35
CA ALA A 309 21.54 -8.24 -26.97
C ALA A 309 22.33 -9.52 -26.70
N ALA A 310 23.45 -9.74 -27.42
CA ALA A 310 24.31 -10.90 -27.23
C ALA A 310 24.97 -10.91 -25.85
N GLN A 311 25.47 -9.76 -25.37
CA GLN A 311 26.03 -9.66 -24.03
C GLN A 311 24.97 -9.78 -22.94
N LEU A 312 23.79 -9.17 -23.15
CA LEU A 312 22.65 -9.32 -22.23
C LEU A 312 22.29 -10.81 -22.06
N LYS A 313 22.19 -11.55 -23.16
CA LYS A 313 21.94 -12.99 -23.15
C LYS A 313 23.04 -13.75 -22.41
N ALA A 314 24.31 -13.49 -22.75
CA ALA A 314 25.44 -14.18 -22.14
C ALA A 314 25.50 -13.97 -20.61
N ASP A 315 25.25 -12.74 -20.13
CA ASP A 315 25.22 -12.44 -18.69
C ASP A 315 24.05 -13.13 -17.98
N ILE A 316 22.87 -13.22 -18.63
CA ILE A 316 21.72 -13.93 -18.08
C ILE A 316 21.99 -15.43 -17.95
N GLU A 317 22.56 -16.05 -18.99
CA GLU A 317 22.90 -17.48 -19.01
C GLU A 317 24.01 -17.82 -18.02
N ALA A 318 25.03 -16.96 -17.88
CA ALA A 318 26.16 -17.18 -16.97
C ALA A 318 25.76 -17.13 -15.48
N ASN A 319 24.64 -16.49 -15.14
CA ASN A 319 24.23 -16.25 -13.76
C ASN A 319 22.94 -17.00 -13.38
N GLN A 320 22.55 -18.06 -14.11
CA GLN A 320 21.29 -18.81 -13.87
C GLN A 320 21.10 -19.24 -12.41
N GLN A 321 22.15 -19.75 -11.77
CA GLN A 321 22.11 -20.17 -10.37
C GLN A 321 21.76 -19.02 -9.42
N VAL A 322 22.24 -17.80 -9.69
CA VAL A 322 21.93 -16.61 -8.87
C VAL A 322 20.43 -16.30 -8.93
N TRP A 323 19.82 -16.40 -10.10
CA TRP A 323 18.38 -16.13 -10.28
C TRP A 323 17.52 -17.17 -9.57
N GLU A 324 17.95 -18.44 -9.58
CA GLU A 324 17.26 -19.54 -8.89
C GLU A 324 17.34 -19.38 -7.37
N GLU A 325 18.53 -19.11 -6.83
CA GLU A 325 18.75 -18.89 -5.39
C GLU A 325 17.99 -17.67 -4.86
N ASP A 326 17.93 -16.58 -5.65
CA ASP A 326 17.20 -15.36 -5.30
C ASP A 326 15.68 -15.46 -5.58
N GLY A 327 15.22 -16.51 -6.27
CA GLY A 327 13.82 -16.69 -6.68
C GLY A 327 13.34 -15.60 -7.65
N THR A 328 14.19 -15.19 -8.59
CA THR A 328 13.94 -14.13 -9.58
C THR A 328 13.94 -14.63 -11.03
N SER A 329 14.13 -15.93 -11.28
CA SER A 329 14.20 -16.49 -12.65
C SER A 329 13.00 -16.14 -13.52
N SER A 330 11.78 -16.17 -12.98
CA SER A 330 10.57 -15.77 -13.72
C SER A 330 10.55 -14.28 -14.05
N LEU A 331 11.05 -13.43 -13.16
CA LEU A 331 11.15 -11.99 -13.37
C LEU A 331 12.23 -11.65 -14.41
N ILE A 332 13.33 -12.40 -14.44
CA ILE A 332 14.35 -12.30 -15.49
C ILE A 332 13.75 -12.67 -16.84
N ALA A 333 12.94 -13.73 -16.93
CA ALA A 333 12.26 -14.10 -18.17
C ALA A 333 11.30 -13.00 -18.66
N GLU A 334 10.58 -12.32 -17.75
CA GLU A 334 9.75 -11.16 -18.08
C GLU A 334 10.62 -10.01 -18.64
N VAL A 335 11.80 -9.75 -18.06
CA VAL A 335 12.74 -8.74 -18.56
C VAL A 335 13.24 -9.09 -19.96
N VAL A 336 13.63 -10.34 -20.20
CA VAL A 336 14.04 -10.83 -21.52
C VAL A 336 12.92 -10.61 -22.57
N ALA A 337 11.68 -10.96 -22.24
CA ALA A 337 10.53 -10.77 -23.11
C ALA A 337 10.16 -9.28 -23.33
N ALA A 338 10.52 -8.40 -22.39
CA ALA A 338 10.25 -6.97 -22.47
C ALA A 338 11.31 -6.20 -23.30
N TYR A 339 12.52 -6.73 -23.44
CA TYR A 339 13.62 -6.08 -24.17
C TYR A 339 13.24 -5.63 -25.59
N PRO A 340 12.76 -6.51 -26.51
CA PRO A 340 12.38 -6.09 -27.85
C PRO A 340 11.18 -5.12 -27.84
N LYS A 341 10.29 -5.24 -26.86
CA LYS A 341 9.12 -4.35 -26.71
C LYS A 341 9.57 -2.92 -26.40
N TRP A 342 10.51 -2.76 -25.48
CA TRP A 342 11.04 -1.43 -25.14
C TRP A 342 11.86 -0.81 -26.27
N GLN A 343 12.57 -1.61 -27.08
CA GLN A 343 13.20 -1.10 -28.28
C GLN A 343 12.19 -0.49 -29.26
N ILE A 344 11.05 -1.17 -29.48
CA ILE A 344 9.96 -0.68 -30.32
C ILE A 344 9.31 0.57 -29.71
N ILE A 345 9.03 0.58 -28.40
CA ILE A 345 8.47 1.75 -27.71
C ILE A 345 9.38 2.96 -27.89
N ASN A 346 10.70 2.81 -27.73
CA ASN A 346 11.65 3.90 -27.82
C ASN A 346 11.77 4.49 -29.24
N LEU A 347 11.34 3.77 -30.30
CA LEU A 347 11.29 4.32 -31.65
C LEU A 347 10.34 5.52 -31.75
N ARG A 348 9.32 5.60 -30.88
CA ARG A 348 8.37 6.73 -30.85
C ARG A 348 9.04 8.07 -30.59
N ASP A 349 10.19 8.07 -29.91
CA ASP A 349 10.92 9.28 -29.55
C ASP A 349 11.60 9.91 -30.80
N ILE A 350 11.70 9.15 -31.89
CA ILE A 350 12.40 9.55 -33.13
C ILE A 350 11.45 9.54 -34.34
N TYR A 351 10.47 8.63 -34.35
CA TYR A 351 9.59 8.37 -35.48
C TYR A 351 8.13 8.62 -35.08
N VAL A 352 7.40 9.36 -35.92
CA VAL A 352 5.92 9.38 -35.89
C VAL A 352 5.36 8.11 -36.55
N ARG A 353 5.99 7.67 -37.65
CA ARG A 353 5.62 6.48 -38.40
C ARG A 353 6.86 5.71 -38.83
N VAL A 354 6.87 4.39 -38.65
CA VAL A 354 7.99 3.50 -38.98
C VAL A 354 7.48 2.26 -39.72
N SER A 355 8.20 1.79 -40.74
CA SER A 355 7.81 0.56 -41.44
C SER A 355 8.09 -0.69 -40.61
N ILE A 356 7.33 -1.76 -40.81
CA ILE A 356 7.55 -3.04 -40.14
C ILE A 356 8.94 -3.62 -40.48
N SER A 357 9.41 -3.43 -41.71
CA SER A 357 10.75 -3.85 -42.13
C SER A 357 11.85 -3.14 -41.31
N GLN A 358 11.69 -1.84 -41.06
CA GLN A 358 12.60 -1.06 -40.24
C GLN A 358 12.50 -1.50 -38.77
N VAL A 359 11.29 -1.72 -38.25
CA VAL A 359 11.08 -2.27 -36.89
C VAL A 359 11.81 -3.61 -36.72
N ARG A 360 11.70 -4.52 -37.69
CA ARG A 360 12.43 -5.80 -37.69
C ARG A 360 13.94 -5.60 -37.62
N LEU A 361 14.49 -4.70 -38.44
CA LEU A 361 15.93 -4.46 -38.52
C LEU A 361 16.49 -3.72 -37.30
N SER A 362 15.68 -2.91 -36.61
CA SER A 362 16.08 -2.15 -35.43
C SER A 362 15.80 -2.85 -34.10
N THR A 363 15.17 -4.03 -34.11
CA THR A 363 14.76 -4.75 -32.91
C THR A 363 15.51 -6.08 -32.78
N LEU A 364 16.14 -6.28 -31.64
CA LEU A 364 16.89 -7.48 -31.29
C LEU A 364 16.12 -8.26 -30.21
N SER A 365 16.17 -9.58 -30.28
CA SER A 365 15.66 -10.45 -29.22
C SER A 365 16.74 -10.69 -28.17
N ALA A 366 16.40 -10.54 -26.90
CA ALA A 366 17.26 -10.94 -25.79
C ALA A 366 17.35 -12.47 -25.61
N GLU A 367 16.46 -13.24 -26.25
CA GLU A 367 16.49 -14.71 -26.21
C GLU A 367 17.48 -15.28 -27.24
N THR A 368 17.47 -14.74 -28.46
CA THR A 368 18.35 -15.22 -29.53
C THR A 368 19.66 -14.44 -29.60
N GLY A 369 19.64 -13.15 -29.24
CA GLY A 369 20.73 -12.20 -29.48
C GLY A 369 20.74 -11.62 -30.90
N GLU A 370 19.71 -11.92 -31.70
CA GLU A 370 19.63 -11.60 -33.12
C GLU A 370 18.38 -10.74 -33.43
N ILE A 371 18.31 -10.21 -34.65
CA ILE A 371 17.13 -9.48 -35.13
C ILE A 371 15.90 -10.39 -35.24
N LEU A 372 14.72 -9.80 -35.30
CA LEU A 372 13.48 -10.56 -35.53
C LEU A 372 13.54 -11.31 -36.87
N THR A 373 12.96 -12.52 -36.91
CA THR A 373 13.13 -13.48 -38.03
C THR A 373 12.60 -12.97 -39.36
N ASP A 374 11.44 -12.34 -39.34
CA ASP A 374 10.69 -11.89 -40.51
C ASP A 374 9.73 -10.75 -40.14
N ASP A 375 9.14 -10.13 -41.16
CA ASP A 375 8.18 -9.03 -40.99
C ASP A 375 6.87 -9.49 -40.32
N ASP A 376 6.51 -10.77 -40.44
CA ASP A 376 5.32 -11.33 -39.79
C ASP A 376 5.53 -11.41 -38.27
N ALA A 377 6.72 -11.78 -37.81
CA ALA A 377 7.10 -11.80 -36.41
C ALA A 377 7.11 -10.40 -35.80
N ALA A 378 7.66 -9.41 -36.52
CA ALA A 378 7.62 -8.01 -36.11
C ALA A 378 6.17 -7.49 -36.06
N THR A 379 5.34 -7.82 -37.06
CA THR A 379 3.92 -7.47 -37.10
C THR A 379 3.16 -8.05 -35.91
N ARG A 380 3.32 -9.34 -35.62
CA ARG A 380 2.69 -10.00 -34.46
C ARG A 380 3.11 -9.35 -33.14
N LEU A 381 4.40 -9.06 -32.96
CA LEU A 381 4.89 -8.42 -31.75
C LEU A 381 4.26 -7.03 -31.55
N VAL A 382 4.22 -6.21 -32.60
CA VAL A 382 3.58 -4.88 -32.53
C VAL A 382 2.08 -5.00 -32.27
N GLN A 383 1.40 -5.94 -32.92
CA GLN A 383 -0.02 -6.21 -32.66
C GLN A 383 -0.26 -6.58 -31.20
N ASP A 384 0.54 -7.49 -30.63
CA ASP A 384 0.42 -7.89 -29.23
C ASP A 384 0.64 -6.70 -28.29
N MET A 385 1.61 -5.83 -28.59
CA MET A 385 1.88 -4.62 -27.80
C MET A 385 0.73 -3.62 -27.86
N ILE A 386 0.07 -3.46 -29.00
CA ILE A 386 -1.11 -2.61 -29.16
C ILE A 386 -2.31 -3.20 -28.40
N HIS A 387 -2.59 -4.50 -28.59
CA HIS A 387 -3.69 -5.18 -27.90
C HIS A 387 -3.53 -5.20 -26.37
N SER A 388 -2.29 -5.31 -25.88
CA SER A 388 -2.01 -5.25 -24.44
C SER A 388 -2.05 -3.83 -23.88
N GLY A 389 -2.18 -2.80 -24.72
CA GLY A 389 -2.11 -1.39 -24.33
C GLY A 389 -0.70 -0.92 -23.94
N LEU A 390 0.34 -1.70 -24.23
CA LEU A 390 1.74 -1.34 -23.95
C LEU A 390 2.23 -0.29 -24.96
N LEU A 391 1.75 -0.38 -26.21
CA LEU A 391 2.02 0.58 -27.27
C LEU A 391 0.74 1.28 -27.69
N LYS A 392 0.73 2.61 -27.62
CA LYS A 392 -0.33 3.43 -28.22
C LYS A 392 0.02 3.74 -29.66
N GLY A 393 -0.71 3.13 -30.57
CA GLY A 393 -0.50 3.31 -31.98
C GLY A 393 -1.37 2.36 -32.79
N GLU A 394 -1.29 2.48 -34.09
CA GLU A 394 -2.03 1.63 -35.02
C GLU A 394 -1.16 1.16 -36.18
N LEU A 395 -1.57 0.04 -36.79
CA LEU A 395 -0.94 -0.48 -37.99
C LEU A 395 -1.66 0.05 -39.23
N GLN A 396 -0.94 0.80 -40.07
CA GLN A 396 -1.46 1.36 -41.30
C GLN A 396 -0.79 0.74 -42.53
N PRO A 397 -1.54 0.41 -43.59
CA PRO A 397 -0.95 0.06 -44.87
C PRO A 397 -0.21 1.29 -45.46
N GLY A 398 0.92 1.04 -46.10
CA GLY A 398 1.63 2.04 -46.89
C GLY A 398 0.84 2.45 -48.14
N ASN A 399 1.13 3.65 -48.66
CA ASN A 399 0.43 4.21 -49.83
C ASN A 399 0.45 3.32 -51.08
N ASN A 400 1.44 2.41 -51.18
CA ASN A 400 1.60 1.50 -52.30
C ASN A 400 1.07 0.07 -52.01
N GLY A 401 0.40 -0.15 -50.87
CA GLY A 401 -0.26 -1.43 -50.51
C GLY A 401 0.65 -2.62 -50.19
N GLY A 402 1.98 -2.47 -50.28
CA GLY A 402 2.94 -3.57 -50.12
C GLY A 402 3.65 -3.65 -48.75
N GLU A 403 3.61 -2.60 -47.93
CA GLU A 403 4.36 -2.53 -46.67
C GLU A 403 3.46 -1.98 -45.55
N LEU A 404 3.52 -2.61 -44.38
CA LEU A 404 2.83 -2.16 -43.16
C LEU A 404 3.70 -1.20 -42.37
N TYR A 405 3.05 -0.22 -41.73
CA TYR A 405 3.72 0.78 -40.91
C TYR A 405 3.06 0.86 -39.54
N VAL A 406 3.88 1.07 -38.52
CA VAL A 406 3.45 1.45 -37.17
C VAL A 406 3.34 2.98 -37.15
N HIS A 407 2.16 3.49 -36.85
CA HIS A 407 1.92 4.90 -36.56
C HIS A 407 1.81 5.07 -35.04
N PHE A 408 2.73 5.83 -34.44
CA PHE A 408 2.72 6.10 -33.00
C PHE A 408 1.75 7.23 -32.70
N HIS A 409 0.93 7.06 -31.67
CA HIS A 409 0.00 8.10 -31.24
C HIS A 409 0.65 8.93 -30.13
N ASP A 410 0.38 10.24 -30.14
CA ASP A 410 0.76 11.09 -29.00
C ASP A 410 -0.03 10.67 -27.76
N ASP A 411 0.63 10.68 -26.61
CA ASP A 411 -0.01 10.44 -25.31
C ASP A 411 -1.14 11.47 -25.02
N ASN A 412 -1.18 12.58 -25.76
CA ASN A 412 -2.13 13.68 -25.67
C ASN A 412 -3.33 13.57 -26.64
N GLU A 413 -3.58 12.43 -27.28
CA GLU A 413 -4.76 12.28 -28.13
C GLU A 413 -6.05 12.65 -27.38
N ALA A 414 -6.86 13.48 -28.05
CA ALA A 414 -7.99 14.23 -27.50
C ALA A 414 -8.91 13.36 -26.62
N MET A 415 -8.71 13.45 -25.31
CA MET A 415 -9.66 12.92 -24.34
C MET A 415 -11.00 13.65 -24.48
N THR A 416 -12.11 12.93 -24.35
CA THR A 416 -13.43 13.57 -24.36
C THR A 416 -13.54 14.56 -23.20
N GLU A 417 -14.32 15.63 -23.37
CA GLU A 417 -14.59 16.61 -22.31
C GLU A 417 -15.10 15.94 -21.02
N ALA A 418 -15.91 14.88 -21.16
CA ALA A 418 -16.39 14.08 -20.04
C ALA A 418 -15.27 13.35 -19.29
N ASN A 419 -14.34 12.69 -20.01
CA ASN A 419 -13.19 12.03 -19.40
C ASN A 419 -12.24 13.04 -18.73
N PHE A 420 -12.09 14.22 -19.34
CA PHE A 420 -11.29 15.31 -18.77
C PHE A 420 -11.91 15.85 -17.49
N ALA A 421 -13.22 16.12 -17.49
CA ALA A 421 -13.94 16.55 -16.30
C ALA A 421 -13.85 15.50 -15.17
N GLN A 422 -13.92 14.21 -15.49
CA GLN A 422 -13.72 13.13 -14.52
C GLN A 422 -12.31 13.12 -13.94
N GLN A 423 -11.28 13.28 -14.76
CA GLN A 423 -9.89 13.37 -14.27
C GLN A 423 -9.68 14.59 -13.37
N ILE A 424 -10.23 15.76 -13.73
CA ILE A 424 -10.17 16.96 -12.88
C ILE A 424 -10.86 16.71 -11.54
N ALA A 425 -12.06 16.14 -11.55
CA ALA A 425 -12.79 15.82 -10.32
C ALA A 425 -12.00 14.86 -9.42
N GLN A 426 -11.35 13.85 -10.01
CA GLN A 426 -10.49 12.93 -9.28
C GLN A 426 -9.25 13.64 -8.71
N CYS A 427 -8.59 14.49 -9.49
CA CYS A 427 -7.45 15.29 -9.02
C CYS A 427 -7.84 16.20 -7.85
N TYR A 428 -8.99 16.88 -7.94
CA TYR A 428 -9.51 17.72 -6.86
C TYR A 428 -9.74 16.90 -5.57
N HIS A 429 -10.39 15.74 -5.70
CA HIS A 429 -10.61 14.84 -4.57
C HIS A 429 -9.30 14.36 -3.93
N ASN A 430 -8.30 14.02 -4.75
CA ASN A 430 -6.99 13.61 -4.27
C ASN A 430 -6.28 14.75 -3.51
N ILE A 431 -6.36 15.98 -4.02
CA ILE A 431 -5.78 17.17 -3.38
C ILE A 431 -6.47 17.45 -2.03
N GLU A 432 -7.80 17.34 -1.98
CA GLU A 432 -8.55 17.53 -0.72
C GLU A 432 -8.17 16.48 0.33
N SER A 433 -8.10 15.20 -0.07
CA SER A 433 -7.65 14.11 0.79
C SER A 433 -6.23 14.33 1.31
N LEU A 434 -5.30 14.71 0.42
CA LEU A 434 -3.92 15.02 0.79
C LEU A 434 -3.83 16.22 1.73
N GLY A 435 -4.66 17.25 1.51
CA GLY A 435 -4.75 18.43 2.38
C GLY A 435 -5.15 18.08 3.81
N ASN A 436 -6.09 17.14 3.98
CA ASN A 436 -6.49 16.65 5.30
C ASN A 436 -5.35 15.89 5.99
N GLN A 437 -4.64 15.02 5.26
CA GLN A 437 -3.48 14.30 5.80
C GLN A 437 -2.33 15.25 6.17
N TYR A 438 -2.06 16.24 5.32
CA TYR A 438 -1.07 17.27 5.58
C TYR A 438 -1.39 18.06 6.85
N LYS A 439 -2.65 18.47 7.03
CA LYS A 439 -3.10 19.15 8.25
C LYS A 439 -2.86 18.29 9.49
N ALA A 440 -3.22 17.01 9.45
CA ALA A 440 -3.00 16.08 10.56
C ALA A 440 -1.51 15.87 10.85
N ALA A 441 -0.67 15.76 9.82
CA ALA A 441 0.78 15.67 9.97
C ALA A 441 1.39 16.94 10.60
N ASN A 442 0.93 18.12 10.18
CA ASN A 442 1.37 19.41 10.71
C ASN A 442 0.94 19.59 12.17
N GLU A 443 -0.31 19.26 12.52
CA GLU A 443 -0.78 19.30 13.91
C GLU A 443 0.03 18.36 14.82
N ARG A 444 0.34 17.14 14.36
CA ARG A 444 1.21 16.21 15.09
C ARG A 444 2.60 16.78 15.30
N LEU A 445 3.22 17.33 14.25
CA LEU A 445 4.56 17.90 14.33
C LEU A 445 4.60 19.12 15.25
N GLY A 446 3.62 20.02 15.15
CA GLY A 446 3.47 21.18 16.03
C GLY A 446 3.32 20.82 17.51
N ASN A 447 2.75 19.64 17.81
CA ASN A 447 2.62 19.12 19.16
C ASN A 447 3.88 18.41 19.70
N SER A 448 4.90 18.22 18.86
CA SER A 448 6.18 17.61 19.23
C SER A 448 7.07 18.59 19.99
N LYS A 449 7.54 18.20 21.18
CA LYS A 449 8.38 19.06 22.02
C LYS A 449 9.72 19.36 21.35
N GLU A 450 10.25 18.39 20.62
CA GLU A 450 11.51 18.46 19.89
C GLU A 450 11.41 19.47 18.76
N TYR A 451 10.30 19.45 18.02
CA TYR A 451 10.05 20.40 16.95
C TYR A 451 9.86 21.82 17.49
N VAL A 452 9.06 22.00 18.55
CA VAL A 452 8.89 23.32 19.19
C VAL A 452 10.24 23.87 19.68
N LYS A 453 11.08 23.04 20.31
CA LYS A 453 12.42 23.45 20.72
C LYS A 453 13.30 23.83 19.53
N HIS A 454 13.24 23.07 18.44
CA HIS A 454 13.96 23.36 17.20
C HIS A 454 13.50 24.69 16.60
N ALA A 455 12.20 24.90 16.42
CA ALA A 455 11.63 26.12 15.88
C ALA A 455 12.03 27.37 16.70
N VAL A 456 11.96 27.29 18.04
CA VAL A 456 12.43 28.37 18.93
C VAL A 456 13.94 28.61 18.79
N ARG A 457 14.73 27.56 18.55
CA ARG A 457 16.18 27.69 18.34
C ARG A 457 16.50 28.37 17.00
N GLU A 458 15.80 28.00 15.93
CA GLU A 458 15.96 28.62 14.61
C GLU A 458 15.53 30.09 14.63
N GLN A 459 14.41 30.40 15.27
CA GLN A 459 13.98 31.80 15.45
C GLN A 459 15.06 32.63 16.17
N LYS A 460 15.65 32.10 17.25
CA LYS A 460 16.76 32.75 17.96
C LYS A 460 18.06 32.86 17.16
N ARG A 461 18.27 32.01 16.15
CA ARG A 461 19.42 32.12 15.23
C ARG A 461 19.17 33.25 14.22
N ALA A 462 17.98 33.29 13.63
CA ALA A 462 17.55 34.37 12.74
C ALA A 462 17.60 35.75 13.44
N ASP A 463 17.19 35.82 14.72
CA ASP A 463 17.26 37.07 15.50
C ASP A 463 18.70 37.51 15.86
N LYS A 464 19.68 36.60 15.77
CA LYS A 464 21.09 36.85 16.15
C LYS A 464 22.03 37.11 14.98
N ASP A 465 21.62 36.80 13.76
CA ASP A 465 22.31 37.20 12.55
C ASP A 465 21.74 38.56 12.11
N PRO A 466 22.37 39.70 12.49
CA PRO A 466 22.06 40.96 11.81
C PRO A 466 22.45 40.75 10.35
N ALA A 467 21.47 40.85 9.46
CA ALA A 467 21.65 40.67 8.02
C ALA A 467 22.96 41.32 7.52
N ASP A 468 23.93 40.48 7.12
CA ASP A 468 24.95 40.92 6.17
C ASP A 468 24.24 41.05 4.82
N PRO A 469 24.09 42.26 4.24
CA PRO A 469 23.24 42.50 3.07
C PRO A 469 23.69 41.76 1.79
N GLY A 470 24.80 41.01 1.83
CA GLY A 470 25.40 40.34 0.67
C GLY A 470 25.23 38.83 0.57
N VAL A 471 24.67 38.14 1.58
CA VAL A 471 24.68 36.65 1.62
C VAL A 471 23.26 36.03 1.67
N GLY A 472 22.21 36.85 1.71
CA GLY A 472 20.82 36.41 1.83
C GLY A 472 20.06 36.23 0.51
N PHE A 473 20.71 36.34 -0.65
CA PHE A 473 20.01 36.26 -1.94
C PHE A 473 19.84 34.81 -2.43
N ASP A 474 20.74 33.89 -2.11
CA ASP A 474 20.67 32.50 -2.61
C ASP A 474 19.63 31.62 -1.91
N SER A 475 19.25 31.92 -0.66
CA SER A 475 18.26 31.11 0.07
C SER A 475 16.81 31.56 -0.13
N LEU A 476 16.58 32.67 -0.81
CA LEU A 476 15.24 33.22 -1.10
C LEU A 476 14.83 33.06 -2.58
N ILE A 477 15.78 32.79 -3.48
CA ILE A 477 15.48 32.55 -4.90
C ILE A 477 14.90 31.15 -5.13
N GLU A 478 15.29 30.13 -4.35
CA GLU A 478 14.85 28.75 -4.63
C GLU A 478 13.36 28.48 -4.35
N ASP A 479 12.71 29.27 -3.48
CA ASP A 479 11.30 29.03 -3.09
C ASP A 479 10.28 29.95 -3.80
N GLU A 480 10.71 31.03 -4.47
CA GLU A 480 9.77 32.01 -5.08
C GLU A 480 9.62 31.90 -6.60
N ASP A 481 10.52 31.20 -7.31
CA ASP A 481 10.50 31.08 -8.78
C ASP A 481 9.82 29.81 -9.33
N LEU A 482 9.15 29.02 -8.49
CA LEU A 482 8.43 27.80 -8.88
C LEU A 482 6.92 27.99 -9.15
N MET A 483 6.43 29.24 -9.18
CA MET A 483 4.99 29.55 -9.27
C MET A 483 4.60 30.63 -10.28
N THR A 484 5.43 30.95 -11.28
CA THR A 484 4.99 31.83 -12.39
C THR A 484 5.44 31.36 -13.77
N GLY A 485 4.48 30.77 -14.48
CA GLY A 485 4.52 30.46 -15.92
C GLY A 485 3.45 29.40 -16.14
N ILE A 486 2.25 29.72 -16.60
CA ILE A 486 1.96 30.18 -17.96
C ILE A 486 0.63 30.96 -17.94
N THR A 487 0.60 32.19 -18.46
CA THR A 487 -0.59 32.69 -19.16
C THR A 487 -0.21 33.05 -20.60
N PRO A 488 -1.10 32.78 -21.58
CA PRO A 488 -0.75 32.76 -22.99
C PRO A 488 -0.98 34.13 -23.62
N THR A 489 -0.14 34.51 -24.58
CA THR A 489 -0.51 35.54 -25.57
C THR A 489 0.06 35.25 -26.95
N ALA A 490 -0.89 35.12 -27.88
CA ALA A 490 -0.88 35.39 -29.32
C ALA A 490 -0.02 34.51 -30.23
#